data_AF-A0A7K2VP30-F1
#
_entry.id   AF-A0A7K2VP30-F1
#
_cell.length_a   1.000
_cell.length_b   1.000
_cell.length_c   1.000
_cell.angle_alpha   90.00
_cell.angle_beta   90.00
_cell.angle_gamma   90.00
#
_symmetry.space_group_name_H-M   'P 1'
#
loop_
_entity.id
_entity.type
_entity.pdbx_description
1 polymer ?
#
loop_
_entity_poly.entity_id
_entity_poly.type
_entity_poly.pdbx_seq_one_letter_code
_entity_poly.pdbx_strand_id
1 'polypeptide(L)'
;VGGAPEGLADAALREAGRVPLVLDAVALARHARDLPQLAAATAREARLTGAGVVLGPLDDLPDKPSERTHVLRTVCAALSGIPLFTYGSQVWDPAWAVRTPVSFTVGTSSPGQQAVRWRFALEAAGAPDGSGSEDLARAVAAHRLDSGQLRRAA
;
A
#
# COMPACT_ATOMS: atom_id res chain seq x y z
N VAL A 1 -6.42 13.80 -4.87
CA VAL A 1 -6.85 12.41 -5.20
C VAL A 1 -6.93 11.67 -3.87
N GLY A 2 -8.08 11.08 -3.53
CA GLY A 2 -8.36 10.55 -2.19
C GLY A 2 -8.95 9.13 -2.24
N GLY A 3 -8.34 8.25 -3.04
CA GLY A 3 -8.60 6.82 -2.95
C GLY A 3 -7.66 6.17 -1.92
N ALA A 4 -8.04 5.03 -1.35
CA ALA A 4 -7.14 4.23 -0.49
C ALA A 4 -6.80 2.91 -1.19
N PRO A 5 -5.89 2.92 -2.17
CA PRO A 5 -5.50 1.71 -2.87
C PRO A 5 -4.80 0.69 -1.96
N GLU A 6 -4.02 1.15 -0.97
CA GLU A 6 -3.44 0.28 0.08
C GLU A 6 -4.53 -0.51 0.79
N GLY A 7 -5.58 0.16 1.27
CA GLY A 7 -6.70 -0.48 1.95
C GLY A 7 -7.51 -1.44 1.06
N LEU A 8 -7.58 -1.17 -0.24
CA LEU A 8 -8.24 -2.09 -1.18
C LEU A 8 -7.39 -3.34 -1.45
N ALA A 9 -6.08 -3.19 -1.60
CA ALA A 9 -5.16 -4.32 -1.73
C ALA A 9 -5.16 -5.19 -0.47
N ASP A 10 -5.13 -4.55 0.69
CA ASP A 10 -5.25 -5.17 2.01
C ASP A 10 -6.58 -5.95 2.16
N ALA A 11 -7.71 -5.36 1.78
CA ALA A 11 -9.00 -6.05 1.76
C ALA A 11 -9.02 -7.24 0.79
N ALA A 12 -8.49 -7.09 -0.42
CA ALA A 12 -8.43 -8.16 -1.41
C ALA A 12 -7.59 -9.35 -0.95
N LEU A 13 -6.48 -9.09 -0.25
CA LEU A 13 -5.65 -10.15 0.34
C LEU A 13 -6.37 -10.87 1.46
N ARG A 14 -7.05 -10.14 2.36
CA ARG A 14 -7.82 -10.76 3.45
C ARG A 14 -8.98 -11.60 2.93
N GLU A 15 -9.70 -11.12 1.91
CA GLU A 15 -10.75 -11.90 1.23
C GLU A 15 -10.20 -13.21 0.64
N ALA A 16 -8.96 -13.18 0.12
CA ALA A 16 -8.25 -14.36 -0.36
C ALA A 16 -7.65 -15.23 0.76
N GLY A 17 -7.95 -14.96 2.03
CA GLY A 17 -7.44 -15.70 3.19
C GLY A 17 -5.97 -15.43 3.50
N ARG A 18 -5.41 -14.29 3.07
CA ARG A 18 -4.00 -13.93 3.23
C ARG A 18 -3.84 -12.69 4.08
N VAL A 19 -2.83 -12.71 4.94
CA VAL A 19 -2.38 -11.51 5.64
C VAL A 19 -1.54 -10.65 4.67
N PRO A 20 -1.69 -9.31 4.67
CA PRO A 20 -0.83 -8.44 3.88
C PRO A 20 0.53 -8.22 4.55
N LEU A 21 1.59 -8.38 3.76
CA LEU A 21 2.95 -7.93 4.08
C LEU A 21 3.24 -6.65 3.29
N VAL A 22 3.34 -5.52 4.00
CA VAL A 22 3.57 -4.22 3.37
C VAL A 22 5.07 -3.99 3.15
N LEU A 23 5.44 -3.71 1.91
CA LEU A 23 6.79 -3.38 1.51
C LEU A 23 6.89 -1.88 1.23
N ASP A 24 7.60 -1.17 2.10
CA ASP A 24 7.79 0.28 2.01
C ASP A 24 8.70 0.66 0.83
N ALA A 25 8.14 1.39 -0.14
CA ALA A 25 8.83 1.85 -1.34
C ALA A 25 9.98 2.82 -1.03
N VAL A 26 9.82 3.70 -0.01
CA VAL A 26 10.88 4.61 0.44
C VAL A 26 12.03 3.84 1.05
N ALA A 27 11.73 2.84 1.88
CA ALA A 27 12.75 1.99 2.49
C ALA A 27 13.53 1.19 1.43
N LEU A 28 12.83 0.64 0.43
CA LEU A 28 13.46 -0.04 -0.71
C LEU A 28 14.38 0.89 -1.50
N ALA A 29 13.93 2.11 -1.80
CA ALA A 29 14.71 3.08 -2.56
C ALA A 29 16.02 3.45 -1.84
N ARG A 30 15.96 3.61 -0.51
CA ARG A 30 17.15 3.91 0.33
C ARG A 30 18.15 2.76 0.38
N HIS A 31 17.69 1.51 0.28
CA HIS A 31 18.53 0.31 0.36
C HIS A 31 18.68 -0.39 -0.99
N ALA A 32 18.73 0.37 -2.09
CA ALA A 32 18.81 -0.17 -3.45
C ALA A 32 19.99 -1.14 -3.67
N ARG A 33 21.09 -1.01 -2.91
CA ARG A 33 22.25 -1.92 -2.98
C ARG A 33 21.95 -3.32 -2.45
N ASP A 34 21.04 -3.43 -1.49
CA ASP A 34 20.65 -4.67 -0.83
C ASP A 34 19.31 -5.22 -1.36
N LEU A 35 18.82 -4.63 -2.46
CA LEU A 35 17.52 -4.93 -3.05
C LEU A 35 17.32 -6.44 -3.32
N PRO A 36 18.27 -7.19 -3.91
CA PRO A 36 18.09 -8.63 -4.10
C PRO A 36 17.90 -9.39 -2.78
N GLN A 37 18.63 -9.03 -1.73
CA GLN A 37 18.56 -9.66 -0.41
C GLN A 37 17.25 -9.33 0.29
N LEU A 38 16.83 -8.05 0.22
CA LEU A 38 15.55 -7.60 0.75
C LEU A 38 14.38 -8.31 0.05
N ALA A 39 14.39 -8.36 -1.29
CA ALA A 39 13.35 -9.04 -2.06
C ALA A 39 13.28 -10.54 -1.74
N ALA A 40 14.43 -11.20 -1.57
CA ALA A 40 14.49 -12.61 -1.15
C ALA A 40 13.97 -12.83 0.28
N ALA A 41 14.26 -11.91 1.20
CA ALA A 41 13.75 -11.95 2.57
C ALA A 41 12.23 -11.78 2.59
N THR A 42 11.69 -10.77 1.88
CA THR A 42 10.24 -10.58 1.72
C THR A 42 9.57 -11.81 1.13
N ALA A 43 10.16 -12.41 0.09
CA ALA A 43 9.62 -13.63 -0.52
C ALA A 43 9.59 -14.82 0.45
N ARG A 44 10.63 -14.95 1.27
CA ARG A 44 10.71 -16.01 2.29
C ARG A 44 9.65 -15.80 3.38
N GLU A 45 9.54 -14.59 3.90
CA GLU A 45 8.55 -14.22 4.90
C GLU A 45 7.13 -14.46 4.40
N ALA A 46 6.81 -13.99 3.19
CA ALA A 46 5.50 -14.20 2.57
C ALA A 46 5.15 -15.68 2.39
N ARG A 47 6.14 -16.52 2.04
CA ARG A 47 5.93 -17.98 1.93
C ARG A 47 5.71 -18.64 3.28
N LEU A 48 6.49 -18.28 4.30
CA LEU A 48 6.39 -18.85 5.64
C LEU A 48 5.08 -18.46 6.33
N THR A 49 4.58 -17.26 6.06
CA THR A 49 3.36 -16.73 6.68
C THR A 49 2.10 -16.93 5.82
N GLY A 50 2.26 -17.38 4.57
CA GLY A 50 1.16 -17.45 3.59
C GLY A 50 0.67 -16.07 3.12
N ALA A 51 1.39 -14.99 3.45
CA ALA A 51 1.01 -13.62 3.14
C ALA A 51 1.03 -13.31 1.62
N GLY A 52 0.29 -12.27 1.25
CA GLY A 52 0.49 -11.56 -0.02
C GLY A 52 1.20 -10.23 0.24
N VAL A 53 1.82 -9.66 -0.79
CA VAL A 53 2.63 -8.44 -0.67
C VAL A 53 1.89 -7.23 -1.23
N VAL A 54 1.97 -6.11 -0.52
CA VAL A 54 1.53 -4.80 -0.98
C VAL A 54 2.74 -3.88 -1.08
N LEU A 55 2.99 -3.30 -2.25
CA LEU A 55 4.11 -2.38 -2.52
C LEU A 55 3.59 -1.04 -3.05
N GLY A 56 3.83 0.04 -2.33
CA GLY A 56 3.56 1.38 -2.83
C GLY A 56 3.71 2.46 -1.75
N PRO A 57 3.47 3.74 -2.10
CA PRO A 57 3.24 4.23 -3.46
C PRO A 57 4.44 4.00 -4.39
N LEU A 58 4.23 3.56 -5.63
CA LEU A 58 5.31 3.42 -6.62
C LEU A 58 5.95 4.78 -6.97
N ASP A 59 5.23 5.87 -6.70
CA ASP A 59 5.72 7.24 -6.83
C ASP A 59 6.95 7.51 -5.94
N ASP A 60 7.10 6.75 -4.84
CA ASP A 60 8.21 6.88 -3.89
C ASP A 60 9.47 6.09 -4.31
N LEU A 61 9.40 5.33 -5.40
CA LEU A 61 10.55 4.67 -6.01
C LEU A 61 11.41 5.67 -6.81
N PRO A 62 12.70 5.37 -7.08
CA PRO A 62 13.60 6.28 -7.80
C PRO A 62 13.00 6.86 -9.08
N ASP A 63 13.13 8.18 -9.30
CA ASP A 63 12.53 8.87 -10.44
C ASP A 63 13.08 8.45 -11.80
N LYS A 64 14.32 7.96 -11.80
CA LYS A 64 14.97 7.50 -13.02
C LYS A 64 14.29 6.20 -13.52
N PRO A 65 13.70 6.19 -14.74
CA PRO A 65 12.89 5.06 -15.22
C PRO A 65 13.62 3.71 -15.21
N SER A 66 14.91 3.70 -15.53
CA SER A 66 15.73 2.48 -15.54
C SER A 66 15.93 1.88 -14.14
N GLU A 67 16.13 2.72 -13.13
CA GLU A 67 16.33 2.28 -11.74
C GLU A 67 15.03 1.78 -11.15
N ARG A 68 13.93 2.49 -11.39
CA ARG A 68 12.58 2.05 -11.01
C ARG A 68 12.21 0.70 -11.63
N THR A 69 12.47 0.55 -12.92
CA THR A 69 12.26 -0.73 -13.64
C THR A 69 13.10 -1.85 -13.06
N HIS A 70 14.36 -1.56 -12.69
CA HIS A 70 15.23 -2.53 -12.03
C HIS A 70 14.70 -2.97 -10.66
N VAL A 71 14.21 -2.02 -9.84
CA VAL A 71 13.56 -2.32 -8.56
C VAL A 71 12.37 -3.24 -8.76
N LEU A 72 11.43 -2.85 -9.61
CA LEU A 72 10.20 -3.59 -9.85
C LEU A 72 10.45 -4.98 -10.43
N ARG A 73 11.39 -5.11 -11.38
CA ARG A 73 11.76 -6.41 -11.96
C ARG A 73 12.36 -7.35 -10.92
N THR A 74 13.25 -6.82 -10.06
CA THR A 74 13.89 -7.62 -9.01
C THR A 74 12.88 -8.11 -7.99
N VAL A 75 11.99 -7.23 -7.54
CA VAL A 75 10.91 -7.58 -6.60
C VAL A 75 9.95 -8.60 -7.23
N CYS A 76 9.52 -8.39 -8.48
CA CYS A 76 8.60 -9.30 -9.16
C CYS A 76 9.20 -10.69 -9.39
N ALA A 77 10.48 -10.77 -9.72
CA ALA A 77 11.17 -12.03 -9.88
C ALA A 77 11.22 -12.81 -8.56
N ALA A 78 11.59 -12.15 -7.45
CA ALA A 78 11.65 -12.77 -6.14
C ALA A 78 10.27 -13.21 -5.62
N LEU A 79 9.24 -12.41 -5.89
CA LEU A 79 7.86 -12.66 -5.47
C LEU A 79 7.07 -13.57 -6.43
N SER A 80 7.74 -14.25 -7.37
CA SER A 80 7.07 -15.17 -8.28
C SER A 80 6.26 -16.23 -7.52
N GLY A 81 4.97 -16.33 -7.84
CA GLY A 81 4.00 -17.22 -7.19
C GLY A 81 3.36 -16.65 -5.91
N ILE A 82 3.74 -15.46 -5.47
CA ILE A 82 3.13 -14.74 -4.34
C ILE A 82 2.21 -13.64 -4.89
N PRO A 83 0.98 -13.47 -4.39
CA PRO A 83 0.14 -12.33 -4.76
C PRO A 83 0.83 -11.01 -4.44
N LEU A 84 0.96 -10.14 -5.44
CA LEU A 84 1.57 -8.82 -5.32
C LEU A 84 0.59 -7.77 -5.82
N PHE A 85 0.25 -6.81 -4.96
CA PHE A 85 -0.44 -5.58 -5.33
C PHE A 85 0.54 -4.42 -5.32
N THR A 86 0.49 -3.61 -6.38
CA THR A 86 1.19 -2.33 -6.43
C THR A 86 0.20 -1.18 -6.60
N TYR A 87 0.54 -0.01 -6.09
CA TYR A 87 -0.29 1.18 -6.26
C TYR A 87 0.55 2.44 -6.41
N GLY A 88 0.00 3.44 -7.07
CA GLY A 88 0.62 4.75 -7.25
C GLY A 88 -0.32 5.71 -7.97
N SER A 89 0.09 6.96 -8.08
CA SER A 89 -0.70 8.02 -8.70
C SER A 89 -0.48 8.16 -10.21
N GLN A 90 0.69 7.73 -10.69
CA GLN A 90 1.06 7.79 -12.12
C GLN A 90 0.64 6.55 -12.90
N VAL A 91 0.57 6.69 -14.23
CA VAL A 91 0.49 5.55 -15.15
C VAL A 91 1.89 4.96 -15.29
N TRP A 92 2.01 3.65 -15.08
CA TRP A 92 3.28 2.94 -15.09
C TRP A 92 3.36 1.98 -16.28
N ASP A 93 4.52 1.94 -16.95
CA ASP A 93 4.81 0.92 -17.96
C ASP A 93 4.92 -0.46 -17.29
N PRO A 94 4.08 -1.46 -17.65
CA PRO A 94 4.12 -2.79 -17.04
C PRO A 94 5.30 -3.68 -17.48
N ALA A 95 6.20 -3.21 -18.35
CA ALA A 95 7.32 -4.00 -18.90
C ALA A 95 8.32 -4.55 -17.86
N TRP A 96 8.22 -4.15 -16.58
CA TRP A 96 8.98 -4.74 -15.48
C TRP A 96 8.44 -6.10 -15.02
N ALA A 97 7.18 -6.41 -15.29
CA ALA A 97 6.54 -7.66 -14.89
C ALA A 97 6.69 -8.75 -15.95
N VAL A 98 6.97 -9.99 -15.51
CA VAL A 98 7.01 -11.17 -16.41
C VAL A 98 5.63 -11.49 -16.99
N ARG A 99 4.56 -11.14 -16.27
CA ARG A 99 3.17 -11.27 -16.70
C ARG A 99 2.53 -9.88 -16.67
N THR A 100 1.72 -9.56 -17.68
CA THR A 100 0.96 -8.30 -17.71
C THR A 100 0.13 -8.17 -16.43
N PRO A 101 0.37 -7.16 -15.59
CA PRO A 101 -0.42 -6.93 -14.40
C PRO A 101 -1.82 -6.48 -14.78
N VAL A 102 -2.82 -6.83 -13.96
CA VAL A 102 -4.16 -6.29 -14.10
C VAL A 102 -4.21 -4.94 -13.39
N SER A 103 -4.43 -3.87 -14.15
CA SER A 103 -4.51 -2.51 -13.64
C SER A 103 -5.96 -2.02 -13.61
N PHE A 104 -6.34 -1.35 -12.53
CA PHE A 104 -7.64 -0.69 -12.41
C PHE A 104 -7.53 0.60 -11.61
N THR A 105 -8.38 1.57 -11.93
CA THR A 105 -8.38 2.87 -11.27
C THR A 105 -9.21 2.81 -10.00
N VAL A 106 -8.59 3.11 -8.86
CA VAL A 106 -9.31 3.26 -7.59
C VAL A 106 -9.94 4.65 -7.56
N GLY A 107 -11.28 4.68 -7.57
CA GLY A 107 -12.04 5.93 -7.47
C GLY A 107 -11.77 6.68 -6.17
N THR A 108 -12.05 7.99 -6.17
CA THR A 108 -11.99 8.78 -4.94
C THR A 108 -13.02 8.27 -3.93
N SER A 109 -12.60 8.04 -2.69
CA SER A 109 -13.53 7.67 -1.62
C SER A 109 -14.54 8.80 -1.40
N SER A 110 -15.82 8.45 -1.36
CA SER A 110 -16.87 9.42 -1.05
C SER A 110 -16.68 9.97 0.38
N PRO A 111 -17.17 11.18 0.69
CA PRO A 111 -17.04 11.75 2.04
C PRO A 111 -17.57 10.83 3.15
N GLY A 112 -18.64 10.08 2.89
CA GLY A 112 -19.18 9.08 3.83
C GLY A 112 -18.23 7.90 4.07
N GLN A 113 -17.55 7.40 3.03
CA GLN A 113 -16.54 6.35 3.18
C GLN A 113 -15.31 6.83 3.96
N GLN A 114 -14.93 8.10 3.79
CA GLN A 114 -13.86 8.71 4.58
C GLN A 114 -14.26 8.84 6.06
N ALA A 115 -15.48 9.30 6.36
CA ALA A 115 -15.96 9.40 7.73
C ALA A 115 -15.98 8.04 8.46
N VAL A 116 -16.40 6.96 7.78
CA VAL A 116 -16.37 5.60 8.34
C VAL A 116 -14.94 5.14 8.64
N ARG A 117 -13.98 5.45 7.76
CA ARG A 117 -12.56 5.14 7.98
C ARG A 117 -11.95 5.94 9.13
N TRP A 118 -12.27 7.22 9.21
CA TRP A 118 -11.84 8.08 10.31
C TRP A 118 -12.35 7.55 11.64
N ARG A 119 -13.62 7.15 11.71
CA ARG A 119 -14.17 6.52 12.91
C ARG A 119 -13.37 5.27 13.29
N PHE A 120 -13.12 4.36 12.36
CA PHE A 120 -12.36 3.14 12.63
C PHE A 120 -10.91 3.42 13.07
N ALA A 121 -10.24 4.39 12.44
CA ALA A 121 -8.88 4.78 12.81
C ALA A 121 -8.81 5.46 14.18
N LEU A 122 -9.81 6.29 14.52
CA LEU A 122 -9.92 6.94 15.82
C LEU A 122 -10.22 5.93 16.94
N GLU A 123 -11.11 4.97 16.69
CA GLU A 123 -11.38 3.85 17.59
C GLU A 123 -10.11 3.02 17.84
N ALA A 124 -9.35 2.69 16.79
CA ALA A 124 -8.08 1.97 16.91
C ALA A 124 -6.99 2.77 17.66
N ALA A 125 -7.05 4.11 17.63
CA ALA A 125 -6.15 5.00 18.35
C ALA A 125 -6.60 5.29 19.81
N GLY A 126 -7.71 4.69 20.27
CA GLY A 126 -8.22 4.85 21.63
C GLY A 126 -8.96 6.17 21.89
N ALA A 127 -9.50 6.81 20.83
CA ALA A 127 -10.38 7.96 21.00
C ALA A 127 -11.66 7.57 21.77
N PRO A 128 -12.20 8.45 22.63
CA PRO A 128 -13.34 8.13 23.49
C PRO A 128 -14.61 7.82 22.69
N ASP A 129 -15.35 6.79 23.11
CA ASP A 129 -16.64 6.41 22.55
C ASP A 129 -17.69 7.52 22.78
N GLY A 130 -18.30 8.03 21.70
CA GLY A 130 -19.40 9.01 21.79
C GLY A 130 -19.55 9.94 20.58
N SER A 131 -20.54 10.85 20.63
CA SER A 131 -20.86 11.82 19.56
C SER A 131 -19.66 12.69 19.14
N GLY A 132 -18.70 12.89 20.04
CA GLY A 132 -17.46 13.61 19.75
C GLY A 132 -16.56 12.91 18.72
N SER A 133 -16.53 11.57 18.70
CA SER A 133 -15.77 10.80 17.70
C SER A 133 -16.39 10.91 16.30
N GLU A 134 -17.73 10.98 16.22
CA GLU A 134 -18.45 11.12 14.95
C GLU A 134 -18.31 12.54 14.36
N ASP A 135 -18.40 13.58 15.19
CA ASP A 135 -18.17 14.96 14.77
C ASP A 135 -16.70 15.19 14.40
N LEU A 136 -15.77 14.60 15.15
CA LEU A 136 -14.34 14.62 14.81
C LEU A 136 -14.10 13.91 13.47
N ALA A 137 -14.59 12.69 13.29
CA ALA A 137 -14.47 11.93 12.04
C ALA A 137 -15.04 12.69 10.84
N ARG A 138 -16.17 13.39 11.00
CA ARG A 138 -16.78 14.24 9.97
C ARG A 138 -15.93 15.49 9.69
N ALA A 139 -15.33 16.10 10.70
CA ALA A 139 -14.43 17.24 10.55
C ALA A 139 -13.11 16.86 9.84
N VAL A 140 -12.49 15.73 10.21
CA VAL A 140 -11.27 15.25 9.52
C VAL A 140 -11.55 14.61 8.16
N ALA A 141 -12.76 14.14 7.86
CA ALA A 141 -13.13 13.70 6.50
C ALA A 141 -13.05 14.82 5.45
N ALA A 142 -13.11 16.09 5.88
CA ALA A 142 -12.86 17.24 5.00
C ALA A 142 -11.36 17.49 4.75
N HIS A 143 -10.47 16.95 5.60
CA HIS A 143 -9.02 17.09 5.49
C HIS A 143 -8.40 15.96 4.65
N ARG A 144 -7.62 16.34 3.63
CA ARG A 144 -7.00 15.45 2.63
C ARG A 144 -5.71 14.77 3.13
N LEU A 145 -5.73 14.21 4.34
CA LEU A 145 -4.57 13.47 4.84
C LEU A 145 -4.64 12.02 4.35
N ASP A 146 -3.60 11.59 3.64
CA ASP A 146 -3.40 10.20 3.23
C ASP A 146 -2.97 9.32 4.42
N SER A 147 -3.30 8.04 4.37
CA SER A 147 -2.89 6.93 5.24
C SER A 147 -1.41 7.00 5.66
N GLY A 148 -0.51 7.39 4.76
CA GLY A 148 0.92 7.53 5.07
C GLY A 148 1.27 8.72 5.98
N GLN A 149 0.44 9.77 6.00
CA GLN A 149 0.62 10.90 6.92
C GLN A 149 0.15 10.56 8.34
N LEU A 150 -0.88 9.72 8.47
CA LEU A 150 -1.41 9.28 9.76
C LEU A 150 -0.40 8.45 10.57
N ARG A 151 0.35 7.57 9.91
CA ARG A 151 1.36 6.72 10.55
C ARG A 151 2.56 7.50 11.11
N ARG A 152 2.75 8.76 10.68
CA ARG A 152 3.83 9.64 11.16
C ARG A 152 3.38 10.61 12.26
N ALA A 153 2.08 10.70 12.52
CA ALA A 153 1.50 11.63 13.49
C ALA A 153 1.06 10.94 14.80
N ALA A 154 1.10 9.60 14.86
CA ALA A 154 0.95 8.78 16.06
C ALA A 154 2.32 8.45 16.65
#